data_AF-A0A2W2BZG4-F1
#
_entry.id   AF-A0A2W2BZG4-F1
#
_cell.length_a   1.000
_cell.length_b   1.000
_cell.length_c   1.000
_cell.angle_alpha   90.00
_cell.angle_beta   90.00
_cell.angle_gamma   90.00
#
_symmetry.space_group_name_H-M   'P 1'
#
loop_
_entity.id
_entity.type
_entity.pdbx_description
1 polymer ?
#
loop_
_entity_poly.entity_id
_entity_poly.type
_entity_poly.pdbx_seq_one_letter_code
_entity_poly.pdbx_strand_id
1 'polypeptide(L)'
;MKIRALLVAMSVATVLTGCQNMDSNGLLSSGAEAFQAYSLSDAQVKALSDQACQEMDSKATIAPANSEYAKRLTTIANALGNNINGQPVNYKVYMAKDVNAFAMANGCIRVYSGLMDM
;
A
#
# COMPACT_ATOMS: atom_id res chain seq x y z
N MET A 1 37.91 19.81 7.00
CA MET A 1 36.98 19.06 6.13
C MET A 1 37.49 17.66 5.75
N LYS A 2 38.78 17.50 5.41
CA LYS A 2 39.38 16.21 4.97
C LYS A 2 39.31 15.07 6.02
N ILE A 3 39.53 15.38 7.30
CA ILE A 3 39.49 14.37 8.40
C ILE A 3 38.07 13.87 8.67
N ARG A 4 37.04 14.72 8.51
CA ARG A 4 35.63 14.32 8.68
C ARG A 4 35.18 13.39 7.54
N ALA A 5 35.62 13.66 6.31
CA ALA A 5 35.35 12.79 5.17
C ALA A 5 36.04 11.42 5.32
N LEU A 6 37.27 11.39 5.85
CA LEU A 6 38.01 10.15 6.15
C LEU A 6 37.33 9.31 7.25
N LEU A 7 36.83 9.94 8.32
CA LEU A 7 36.11 9.24 9.39
C LEU A 7 34.80 8.63 8.89
N VAL A 8 34.05 9.34 8.02
CA VAL A 8 32.83 8.81 7.40
C VAL A 8 33.14 7.63 6.47
N ALA A 9 34.18 7.74 5.64
CA ALA A 9 34.61 6.66 4.76
C ALA A 9 35.04 5.41 5.54
N MET A 10 35.74 5.59 6.68
CA MET A 10 36.20 4.49 7.51
C MET A 10 35.04 3.81 8.26
N SER A 11 33.99 4.56 8.63
CA SER A 11 32.75 3.98 9.19
C SER A 11 31.89 3.23 8.17
N VAL A 12 31.93 3.60 6.88
CA VAL A 12 31.22 2.85 5.82
C VAL A 12 31.94 1.52 5.53
N ALA A 13 33.29 1.52 5.58
CA ALA A 13 34.08 0.32 5.38
C ALA A 13 33.86 -0.74 6.48
N THR A 14 33.66 -0.34 7.74
CA THR A 14 33.37 -1.27 8.85
C THR A 14 31.96 -1.84 8.83
N VAL A 15 31.00 -1.16 8.19
CA VAL A 15 29.65 -1.70 7.95
C VAL A 15 29.68 -2.77 6.83
N LEU A 16 30.53 -2.59 5.82
CA LEU A 16 30.67 -3.53 4.70
C LEU A 16 31.33 -4.87 5.11
N THR A 17 32.23 -4.88 6.09
CA THR A 17 32.89 -6.12 6.56
C THR A 17 32.00 -6.99 7.46
N GLY A 18 30.88 -6.47 7.95
CA GLY A 18 29.82 -7.24 8.62
C GLY A 18 28.94 -8.06 7.66
N CYS A 19 29.10 -7.85 6.35
CA CYS A 19 28.27 -8.45 5.29
C CYS A 19 28.92 -9.68 4.63
N GLN A 20 29.73 -10.45 5.36
CA GLN A 20 30.51 -11.58 4.81
C GLN A 20 29.65 -12.72 4.21
N ASN A 21 28.33 -12.68 4.38
CA ASN A 21 27.39 -13.65 3.83
C ASN A 21 26.19 -13.00 3.13
N MET A 22 26.29 -11.72 2.73
CA MET A 22 25.26 -11.07 1.93
C MET A 22 25.51 -11.40 0.46
N ASP A 23 24.56 -12.12 -0.14
CA ASP A 23 24.51 -12.33 -1.58
C ASP A 23 24.58 -10.96 -2.25
N SER A 24 25.62 -10.73 -3.07
CA SER A 24 25.79 -9.47 -3.79
C SER A 24 24.58 -9.17 -4.67
N ASN A 25 23.86 -10.21 -5.10
CA ASN A 25 22.61 -10.11 -5.83
C ASN A 25 21.47 -9.61 -4.92
N GLY A 26 21.44 -10.04 -3.66
CA GLY A 26 20.51 -9.55 -2.64
C GLY A 26 20.77 -8.08 -2.28
N LEU A 27 22.03 -7.67 -2.07
CA LEU A 27 22.37 -6.27 -1.82
C LEU A 27 22.05 -5.37 -3.03
N LEU A 28 22.32 -5.84 -4.25
CA LEU A 28 22.00 -5.10 -5.47
C LEU A 28 20.49 -5.02 -5.70
N SER A 29 19.74 -6.11 -5.47
CA SER A 29 18.27 -6.12 -5.54
C SER A 29 17.66 -5.20 -4.48
N SER A 30 18.14 -5.26 -3.24
CA SER A 30 17.68 -4.36 -2.17
C SER A 30 18.03 -2.90 -2.46
N GLY A 31 19.18 -2.62 -3.07
CA GLY A 31 19.54 -1.27 -3.53
C GLY A 31 18.63 -0.78 -4.65
N ALA A 32 18.30 -1.66 -5.61
CA ALA A 32 17.41 -1.35 -6.72
C ALA A 32 15.96 -1.17 -6.26
N GLU A 33 15.44 -2.02 -5.38
CA GLU A 33 14.12 -1.91 -4.77
C GLU A 33 14.00 -0.67 -3.90
N ALA A 34 15.03 -0.34 -3.10
CA ALA A 34 15.07 0.88 -2.31
C ALA A 34 15.07 2.13 -3.20
N PHE A 35 15.84 2.10 -4.29
CA PHE A 35 15.83 3.17 -5.29
C PHE A 35 14.49 3.27 -6.01
N GLN A 36 13.89 2.13 -6.37
CA GLN A 36 12.61 2.07 -7.03
C GLN A 36 11.52 2.65 -6.13
N ALA A 37 11.43 2.20 -4.88
CA ALA A 37 10.51 2.72 -3.88
C ALA A 37 10.67 4.23 -3.65
N TYR A 38 11.90 4.74 -3.65
CA TYR A 38 12.16 6.18 -3.57
C TYR A 38 11.78 6.94 -4.85
N SER A 39 11.89 6.28 -6.01
CA SER A 39 11.59 6.87 -7.32
C SER A 39 10.14 6.72 -7.76
N LEU A 40 9.30 5.96 -7.04
CA LEU A 40 7.91 5.76 -7.42
C LEU A 40 7.16 7.10 -7.36
N SER A 41 6.71 7.54 -8.52
CA SER A 41 5.81 8.68 -8.64
C SER A 41 4.39 8.30 -8.22
N ASP A 42 3.60 9.29 -7.79
CA ASP A 42 2.17 9.13 -7.48
C ASP A 42 1.41 8.42 -8.60
N ALA A 43 1.76 8.71 -9.86
CA ALA A 43 1.17 8.07 -11.03
C ALA A 43 1.47 6.57 -11.08
N GLN A 44 2.70 6.15 -10.76
CA GLN A 44 3.08 4.73 -10.73
C GLN A 44 2.41 3.99 -9.58
N VAL A 45 2.36 4.60 -8.39
CA VAL A 45 1.67 4.00 -7.23
C VAL A 45 0.17 3.86 -7.49
N LYS A 46 -0.44 4.84 -8.15
CA LYS A 46 -1.83 4.79 -8.59
C LYS A 46 -2.08 3.66 -9.59
N ALA A 47 -1.25 3.53 -10.62
CA ALA A 47 -1.39 2.47 -11.63
C ALA A 47 -1.25 1.07 -11.02
N LEU A 48 -0.30 0.89 -10.09
CA LEU A 48 -0.16 -0.36 -9.34
C LEU A 48 -1.40 -0.64 -8.48
N SER A 49 -1.92 0.40 -7.82
CA SER A 49 -3.16 0.29 -7.03
C SER A 49 -4.36 -0.09 -7.89
N ASP A 50 -4.46 0.43 -9.12
CA ASP A 50 -5.53 0.05 -10.06
C ASP A 50 -5.52 -1.44 -10.36
N GLN A 51 -4.35 -2.01 -10.65
CA GLN A 51 -4.19 -3.44 -10.89
C GLN A 51 -4.51 -4.26 -9.64
N ALA A 52 -3.98 -3.86 -8.48
CA ALA A 52 -4.20 -4.56 -7.22
C ALA A 52 -5.68 -4.56 -6.81
N CYS A 53 -6.38 -3.43 -6.93
CA CYS A 53 -7.81 -3.36 -6.63
C CYS A 53 -8.64 -4.22 -7.58
N GLN A 54 -8.32 -4.24 -8.88
CA GLN A 54 -9.01 -5.08 -9.87
C GLN A 54 -8.83 -6.57 -9.57
N GLU A 55 -7.61 -7.00 -9.26
CA GLU A 55 -7.33 -8.38 -8.92
C GLU A 55 -8.04 -8.79 -7.62
N MET A 56 -7.98 -7.97 -6.58
CA MET A 56 -8.67 -8.22 -5.31
C MET A 56 -10.19 -8.24 -5.48
N ASP A 57 -10.75 -7.31 -6.25
CA ASP A 57 -12.19 -7.27 -6.57
C ASP A 57 -12.61 -8.56 -7.30
N SER A 58 -11.77 -9.10 -8.19
CA SER A 58 -12.08 -10.33 -8.94
C SER A 58 -12.12 -11.59 -8.07
N LYS A 59 -11.40 -11.58 -6.95
CA LYS A 59 -11.30 -12.70 -6.00
C LYS A 59 -12.31 -12.59 -4.86
N ALA A 60 -12.92 -11.43 -4.67
CA ALA A 60 -13.85 -11.17 -3.59
C ALA A 60 -15.31 -11.38 -4.01
N THR A 61 -16.15 -11.81 -3.08
CA THR A 61 -17.60 -11.70 -3.24
C THR A 61 -18.02 -10.29 -2.81
N ILE A 62 -18.38 -9.44 -3.77
CA ILE A 62 -18.78 -8.06 -3.49
C ILE A 62 -20.25 -8.04 -3.06
N ALA A 63 -20.56 -7.32 -1.97
CA ALA A 63 -21.93 -7.18 -1.52
C ALA A 63 -22.80 -6.48 -2.57
N PRO A 64 -24.04 -6.97 -2.83
CA PRO A 64 -24.92 -6.30 -3.77
C PRO A 64 -25.33 -4.92 -3.25
N ALA A 65 -25.59 -3.98 -4.16
CA ALA A 65 -25.83 -2.57 -3.82
C ALA A 65 -27.03 -2.34 -2.87
N ASN A 66 -27.99 -3.27 -2.86
CA ASN A 66 -29.16 -3.23 -1.98
C ASN A 66 -28.98 -3.93 -0.63
N SER A 67 -27.83 -4.56 -0.38
CA SER A 67 -27.51 -5.20 0.91
C SER A 67 -27.48 -4.18 2.03
N GLU A 68 -27.74 -4.63 3.25
CA GLU A 68 -27.63 -3.81 4.46
C GLU A 68 -26.22 -3.24 4.62
N TYR A 69 -25.19 -4.06 4.38
CA TYR A 69 -23.79 -3.63 4.42
C TYR A 69 -23.49 -2.53 3.40
N ALA A 70 -23.91 -2.68 2.14
CA ALA A 70 -23.67 -1.66 1.12
C ALA A 70 -24.35 -0.33 1.47
N LYS A 71 -25.58 -0.38 2.00
CA LYS A 71 -26.29 0.81 2.49
C LYS A 71 -25.57 1.48 3.65
N ARG A 72 -25.16 0.70 4.66
CA ARG A 72 -24.41 1.22 5.81
C ARG A 72 -23.08 1.84 5.39
N LEU A 73 -22.33 1.18 4.50
CA LEU A 73 -21.09 1.74 3.96
C LEU A 73 -21.36 3.02 3.16
N THR A 74 -22.46 3.10 2.42
CA THR A 74 -22.84 4.32 1.68
C THR A 74 -23.12 5.48 2.63
N THR A 75 -23.83 5.25 3.74
CA THR A 75 -24.05 6.27 4.77
C THR A 75 -22.73 6.78 5.36
N ILE A 76 -21.79 5.88 5.67
CA ILE A 76 -20.46 6.23 6.18
C ILE A 76 -19.68 7.01 5.12
N ALA A 77 -19.64 6.52 3.88
CA ALA A 77 -18.95 7.15 2.76
C ALA A 77 -19.46 8.57 2.49
N ASN A 78 -20.77 8.81 2.62
CA ASN A 78 -21.35 10.14 2.47
C ASN A 78 -20.86 11.13 3.54
N ALA A 79 -20.58 10.64 4.76
CA ALA A 79 -20.01 11.48 5.82
C ALA A 79 -18.51 11.73 5.63
N LEU A 80 -17.78 10.75 5.08
CA LEU A 80 -16.33 10.84 4.83
C LEU A 80 -16.00 11.62 3.54
N GLY A 81 -16.93 11.68 2.60
CA GLY A 81 -16.74 12.27 1.29
C GLY A 81 -16.25 11.28 0.24
N ASN A 82 -16.28 11.75 -1.01
CA ASN A 82 -15.98 10.98 -2.21
C ASN A 82 -14.70 11.44 -2.93
N ASN A 83 -13.94 12.35 -2.32
CA ASN A 83 -12.67 12.82 -2.84
C ASN A 83 -11.68 13.07 -1.70
N ILE A 84 -10.49 12.49 -1.78
CA ILE A 84 -9.40 12.66 -0.81
C ILE A 84 -8.22 13.26 -1.57
N ASN A 85 -7.86 14.51 -1.28
CA ASN A 85 -6.72 15.20 -1.90
C ASN A 85 -6.73 15.19 -3.44
N GLY A 86 -7.90 15.38 -4.06
CA GLY A 86 -8.05 15.35 -5.52
C GLY A 86 -8.24 13.95 -6.11
N GLN A 87 -8.10 12.89 -5.31
CA GLN A 87 -8.31 11.50 -5.72
C GLN A 87 -9.76 11.07 -5.42
N PRO A 88 -10.59 10.77 -6.44
CA PRO A 88 -11.90 10.17 -6.23
C PRO A 88 -11.78 8.83 -5.53
N VAL A 89 -12.64 8.57 -4.55
CA VAL A 89 -12.67 7.31 -3.82
C VAL A 89 -13.86 6.44 -4.23
N ASN A 90 -13.65 5.13 -4.18
CA ASN A 90 -14.63 4.12 -4.53
C ASN A 90 -14.74 3.10 -3.38
N TYR A 91 -15.91 3.02 -2.77
CA TYR A 91 -16.19 2.14 -1.65
C TYR A 91 -16.89 0.86 -2.12
N LYS A 92 -16.43 -0.29 -1.64
CA LYS A 92 -17.14 -1.57 -1.79
C LYS A 92 -17.06 -2.38 -0.50
N VAL A 93 -18.06 -3.23 -0.30
CA VAL A 93 -18.06 -4.23 0.77
C VAL A 93 -17.65 -5.58 0.20
N TYR A 94 -16.68 -6.22 0.84
CA TYR A 94 -16.36 -7.62 0.60
C TYR A 94 -17.10 -8.49 1.62
N MET A 95 -17.82 -9.49 1.13
CA MET A 95 -18.52 -10.46 1.95
C MET A 95 -17.49 -11.47 2.49
N ALA A 96 -16.97 -11.20 3.68
CA ALA A 96 -15.96 -11.99 4.35
C ALA A 96 -16.14 -11.87 5.87
N LYS A 97 -15.90 -12.96 6.60
CA LYS A 97 -16.07 -13.01 8.06
C LYS A 97 -14.93 -12.35 8.81
N ASP A 98 -13.78 -12.19 8.16
CA ASP A 98 -12.61 -11.58 8.78
C ASP A 98 -12.84 -10.09 9.03
N VAL A 99 -12.33 -9.60 10.16
CA VAL A 99 -12.37 -8.19 10.53
C VAL A 99 -11.24 -7.47 9.80
N ASN A 100 -11.56 -6.83 8.67
CA ASN A 100 -10.57 -6.15 7.85
C ASN A 100 -11.16 -4.98 7.04
N ALA A 101 -10.31 -4.00 6.72
CA ALA A 101 -10.55 -2.98 5.72
C ALA A 101 -9.22 -2.46 5.16
N PHE A 102 -9.20 -2.07 3.88
CA PHE A 102 -8.02 -1.48 3.25
C PHE A 102 -8.38 -0.33 2.31
N ALA A 103 -7.41 0.55 2.08
CA ALA A 103 -7.48 1.65 1.14
C ALA A 103 -6.21 1.68 0.28
N MET A 104 -6.35 1.91 -1.02
CA MET A 104 -5.21 2.01 -1.94
C MET A 104 -5.11 3.41 -2.57
N ALA A 105 -3.95 3.73 -3.16
CA ALA A 105 -3.64 5.07 -3.65
C ALA A 105 -4.51 5.53 -4.84
N ASN A 106 -5.17 4.59 -5.53
CA ASN A 106 -6.16 4.92 -6.54
C ASN A 106 -7.54 5.30 -5.97
N GLY A 107 -7.69 5.33 -4.64
CA GLY A 107 -8.94 5.65 -3.96
C GLY A 107 -9.87 4.46 -3.77
N CYS A 108 -9.47 3.23 -4.10
CA CYS A 108 -10.28 2.07 -3.79
C CYS A 108 -10.25 1.80 -2.28
N ILE A 109 -11.43 1.75 -1.67
CA ILE A 109 -11.63 1.46 -0.25
C ILE A 109 -12.51 0.22 -0.17
N ARG A 110 -12.06 -0.80 0.57
CA ARG A 110 -12.72 -2.09 0.71
C ARG A 110 -12.89 -2.41 2.18
N VAL A 111 -14.13 -2.67 2.59
CA VAL A 111 -14.49 -2.97 3.97
C VAL A 111 -15.10 -4.36 4.02
N TYR A 112 -14.68 -5.19 4.96
CA TYR A 112 -15.18 -6.56 5.07
C TYR A 112 -16.44 -6.57 5.93
N SER A 113 -17.42 -7.41 5.59
CA SER A 113 -18.66 -7.53 6.38
C SER A 113 -18.38 -7.89 7.84
N GLY A 114 -17.36 -8.72 8.11
CA GLY A 114 -16.96 -9.09 9.46
C GLY A 114 -16.55 -7.91 10.35
N LEU A 115 -15.93 -6.87 9.78
CA LEU A 115 -15.65 -5.63 10.51
C LEU A 115 -16.93 -4.83 10.81
N MET A 116 -17.93 -4.94 9.94
CA MET A 116 -19.20 -4.23 10.11
C MET A 116 -20.14 -4.93 11.10
N ASP A 117 -19.97 -6.22 11.33
CA ASP A 117 -20.79 -7.03 12.27
C ASP A 117 -20.41 -6.85 13.75
N MET A 118 -19.43 -5.98 14.03
CA MET A 118 -19.02 -5.60 15.39
C MET A 118 -19.93 -4.56 16.03
#